data_AF-A0A845GUV9-F1
#
_entry.id   AF-A0A845GUV9-F1
#
_cell.length_a   1.000
_cell.length_b   1.000
_cell.length_c   1.000
_cell.angle_alpha   90.00
_cell.angle_beta   90.00
_cell.angle_gamma   90.00
#
_symmetry.space_group_name_H-M   'P 1'
#
loop_
_entity.id
_entity.type
_entity.pdbx_description
1 polymer ?
#
loop_
_entity_poly.entity_id
_entity_poly.type
_entity_poly.pdbx_seq_one_letter_code
_entity_poly.pdbx_strand_id
1 'polypeptide(L)'
;MDDPKKRQRAALMRDHNFKWLLRGGVISMLGDQLTMVALPWLVLKLTGDTLALGFVIALMSIPRAVFILIGGAVVDRYSPKRVLMLSKYANALLLGVLTLLVLNNQPTLTLSLSESLTLTIDMNAHLTLMLIYVLAFGIGLAQAFGIPSGTSIMPQAIAAEHLQAANGVLMGLRQVSMLIGPLLAAGLLAISGNGADGVVADARGLAFAFGFDCLSFLVSAWTLSKVGILKAPEHNEAPQSVLRSVGAGLVMVWNDVPLRLCFIYWGTVSLFIGGAMQVALPVLASEKLHGASAFGLLMGANGAGMLLGMAVAAMAGARLRFASFGTVLLVGDAIAGVLVMPLGAVQAPWQACALMLGLGLLSGYMQINVFTWIQRRVPPHMMGRAMSIFMFIFMGLAPLSAAGAGWVLTVISLSQLFLGGGIILVVFATLAYLLTPIRSISSDNAPQPQ
;
A
#
# COMPACT_ATOMS: atom_id res chain seq x y z
N MET A 1 -4.89 -36.12 16.99
CA MET A 1 -5.04 -34.85 17.74
C MET A 1 -5.10 -33.72 16.72
N ASP A 2 -6.28 -33.13 16.50
CA ASP A 2 -6.42 -32.00 15.59
C ASP A 2 -5.79 -30.73 16.20
N ASP A 3 -4.92 -30.09 15.43
CA ASP A 3 -4.25 -28.84 15.79
C ASP A 3 -5.29 -27.75 16.14
N PRO A 4 -5.27 -27.16 17.36
CA PRO A 4 -6.21 -26.13 17.78
C PRO A 4 -6.25 -24.93 16.81
N LYS A 5 -5.14 -24.63 16.12
CA LYS A 5 -5.11 -23.58 15.08
C LYS A 5 -5.93 -23.94 13.85
N LYS A 6 -5.99 -25.23 13.48
CA LYS A 6 -6.83 -25.71 12.37
C LYS A 6 -8.32 -25.59 12.72
N ARG A 7 -8.70 -25.87 13.97
CA ARG A 7 -10.09 -25.70 14.45
C ARG A 7 -10.52 -24.24 14.45
N GLN A 8 -9.66 -23.33 14.92
CA GLN A 8 -9.94 -21.88 14.87
C GLN A 8 -10.08 -21.37 13.44
N ARG A 9 -9.23 -21.80 12.50
CA ARG A 9 -9.38 -21.45 11.07
C ARG A 9 -10.68 -21.98 10.47
N ALA A 10 -11.06 -23.21 10.78
CA ALA A 10 -12.30 -23.80 10.29
C ALA A 10 -13.55 -23.10 10.86
N ALA A 11 -13.52 -22.71 12.14
CA ALA A 11 -14.57 -21.92 12.77
C ALA A 11 -14.70 -20.52 12.15
N LEU A 12 -13.57 -19.84 11.92
CA LEU A 12 -13.52 -18.54 11.26
C LEU A 12 -14.13 -18.58 9.85
N MET A 13 -13.84 -19.62 9.05
CA MET A 13 -14.41 -19.76 7.70
C MET A 13 -15.93 -20.04 7.70
N ARG A 14 -16.50 -20.42 8.85
CA ARG A 14 -17.95 -20.58 9.03
C ARG A 14 -18.64 -19.27 9.41
N ASP A 15 -17.92 -18.33 10.03
CA ASP A 15 -18.41 -17.01 10.43
C ASP A 15 -18.95 -16.22 9.22
N HIS A 16 -20.20 -15.78 9.31
CA HIS A 16 -20.90 -15.09 8.22
C HIS A 16 -20.36 -13.67 7.98
N ASN A 17 -20.05 -12.94 9.05
CA ASN A 17 -19.48 -11.60 8.98
C ASN A 17 -18.09 -11.65 8.35
N PHE A 18 -17.26 -12.62 8.75
CA PHE A 18 -15.96 -12.82 8.15
C PHE A 18 -16.07 -13.10 6.65
N LYS A 19 -16.97 -13.99 6.23
CA LYS A 19 -17.17 -14.29 4.79
C LYS A 19 -17.58 -13.07 3.97
N TRP A 20 -18.45 -12.21 4.50
CA TRP A 20 -18.82 -10.97 3.81
C TRP A 20 -17.65 -10.00 3.69
N LEU A 21 -16.91 -9.78 4.79
CA LEU A 21 -15.70 -8.95 4.79
C LEU A 21 -14.64 -9.50 3.83
N LEU A 22 -14.48 -10.83 3.80
CA LEU A 22 -13.52 -11.50 2.95
C LEU A 22 -13.84 -11.31 1.46
N ARG A 23 -15.09 -11.58 1.06
CA ARG A 23 -15.53 -11.46 -0.35
C ARG A 23 -15.40 -10.03 -0.85
N GLY A 24 -15.90 -9.07 -0.08
CA GLY A 24 -15.78 -7.65 -0.42
C GLY A 24 -14.35 -7.13 -0.40
N GLY A 25 -13.53 -7.63 0.53
CA GLY A 25 -12.14 -7.25 0.68
C GLY A 25 -11.28 -7.73 -0.49
N VAL A 26 -11.39 -8.99 -0.88
CA VAL A 26 -10.58 -9.57 -1.98
C VAL A 26 -10.88 -8.90 -3.31
N ILE A 27 -12.16 -8.70 -3.63
CA ILE A 27 -12.56 -8.05 -4.89
C ILE A 27 -12.03 -6.60 -4.93
N SER A 28 -12.19 -5.86 -3.82
CA SER A 28 -11.67 -4.49 -3.70
C SER A 28 -10.14 -4.44 -3.81
N MET A 29 -9.44 -5.38 -3.18
CA MET A 29 -7.98 -5.46 -3.25
C MET A 29 -7.47 -5.73 -4.66
N LEU A 30 -8.18 -6.54 -5.45
CA LEU A 30 -7.81 -6.77 -6.86
C LEU A 30 -8.07 -5.52 -7.70
N GLY A 31 -9.20 -4.84 -7.48
CA GLY A 31 -9.50 -3.57 -8.14
C GLY A 31 -8.45 -2.49 -7.86
N ASP A 32 -8.08 -2.31 -6.58
CA ASP A 32 -7.05 -1.36 -6.16
C ASP A 32 -5.72 -1.59 -6.92
N GLN A 33 -5.35 -2.86 -7.15
CA GLN A 33 -4.12 -3.21 -7.89
C GLN A 33 -4.22 -2.87 -9.37
N LEU A 34 -5.39 -3.02 -9.99
CA LEU A 34 -5.60 -2.60 -11.38
C LEU A 34 -5.43 -1.08 -11.51
N THR A 35 -6.09 -0.31 -10.64
CA THR A 35 -5.97 1.15 -10.63
C THR A 35 -4.53 1.61 -10.33
N MET A 36 -3.83 0.93 -9.42
CA MET A 36 -2.44 1.24 -9.07
C MET A 36 -1.49 1.14 -10.26
N VAL A 37 -1.76 0.25 -11.22
CA VAL A 37 -0.98 0.14 -12.47
C VAL A 37 -1.52 1.07 -13.55
N ALA A 38 -2.85 1.11 -13.71
CA ALA A 38 -3.52 1.83 -14.78
C ALA A 38 -3.36 3.35 -14.67
N LEU A 39 -3.44 3.92 -13.47
CA LEU A 39 -3.41 5.37 -13.29
C LEU A 39 -2.02 5.97 -13.62
N PRO A 40 -0.89 5.44 -13.11
CA PRO A 40 0.43 5.88 -13.55
C PRO A 40 0.64 5.76 -15.07
N TRP A 41 0.17 4.66 -15.65
CA TRP A 41 0.29 4.41 -17.09
C TRP A 41 -0.53 5.40 -17.92
N LEU A 42 -1.76 5.71 -17.50
CA LEU A 42 -2.61 6.72 -18.13
C LEU A 42 -1.92 8.08 -18.18
N VAL A 43 -1.32 8.51 -17.05
CA VAL A 43 -0.66 9.82 -16.96
C VAL A 43 0.57 9.86 -17.86
N LEU A 44 1.39 8.82 -17.84
CA LEU A 44 2.57 8.72 -18.69
C LEU A 44 2.19 8.74 -20.18
N LYS A 45 1.10 8.06 -20.56
CA LYS A 45 0.62 8.07 -21.95
C LYS A 45 0.09 9.43 -22.39
N LEU A 46 -0.67 10.11 -21.53
CA LEU A 46 -1.27 11.40 -21.86
C LEU A 46 -0.26 12.54 -21.95
N THR A 47 0.82 12.47 -21.16
CA THR A 47 1.75 13.60 -21.00
C THR A 47 3.15 13.32 -21.54
N GLY A 48 3.60 12.06 -21.54
CA GLY A 48 5.01 11.72 -21.72
C GLY A 48 5.93 12.24 -20.60
N ASP A 49 5.36 12.85 -19.56
CA ASP A 49 6.10 13.62 -18.55
C ASP A 49 6.09 12.91 -17.19
N THR A 50 7.29 12.59 -16.71
CA THR A 50 7.51 11.98 -15.41
C THR A 50 7.18 12.92 -14.24
N LEU A 51 7.23 14.25 -14.45
CA LEU A 51 6.86 15.23 -13.43
C LEU A 51 5.34 15.23 -13.20
N ALA A 52 4.55 15.21 -14.28
CA ALA A 52 3.10 15.06 -14.20
C ALA A 52 2.69 13.77 -13.46
N LEU A 53 3.39 12.67 -13.71
CA LEU A 53 3.21 11.41 -12.98
C LEU A 53 3.53 11.56 -11.49
N GLY A 54 4.67 12.18 -11.16
CA GLY A 54 5.05 12.47 -9.78
C GLY A 54 4.00 13.30 -9.04
N PHE A 55 3.40 14.28 -9.72
CA PHE A 55 2.36 15.13 -9.14
C PHE A 55 1.06 14.35 -8.84
N VAL A 56 0.64 13.43 -9.72
CA VAL A 56 -0.51 12.55 -9.47
C VAL A 56 -0.28 11.66 -8.25
N ILE A 57 0.89 11.03 -8.17
CA ILE A 57 1.25 10.17 -7.03
C ILE A 57 1.27 11.00 -5.73
N ALA A 58 1.79 12.23 -5.79
CA ALA A 58 1.81 13.16 -4.67
C ALA A 58 0.38 13.57 -4.23
N LEU A 59 -0.51 13.89 -5.18
CA LEU A 59 -1.89 14.24 -4.89
C LEU A 59 -2.70 13.08 -4.32
N MET A 60 -2.41 11.84 -4.70
CA MET A 60 -3.04 10.69 -4.03
C MET A 60 -2.51 10.49 -2.62
N SER A 61 -1.22 10.72 -2.42
CA SER A 61 -0.56 10.18 -1.25
C SER A 61 -0.35 11.20 -0.13
N ILE A 62 -0.14 12.48 -0.43
CA ILE A 62 0.01 13.54 0.57
C ILE A 62 -1.30 13.78 1.34
N PRO A 63 -2.48 13.95 0.71
CA PRO A 63 -3.73 14.09 1.44
C PRO A 63 -4.00 12.82 2.26
N ARG A 64 -3.76 11.65 1.67
CA ARG A 64 -3.87 10.38 2.40
C ARG A 64 -3.00 10.39 3.66
N ALA A 65 -1.74 10.80 3.57
CA ALA A 65 -0.81 10.87 4.69
C ALA A 65 -1.20 11.87 5.78
N VAL A 66 -1.67 13.05 5.39
CA VAL A 66 -2.07 14.10 6.32
C VAL A 66 -3.37 13.71 7.02
N PHE A 67 -4.36 13.23 6.25
CA PHE A 67 -5.69 12.95 6.76
C PHE A 67 -5.82 11.57 7.40
N ILE A 68 -4.90 10.61 7.23
CA ILE A 68 -4.98 9.31 7.93
C ILE A 68 -4.88 9.48 9.45
N LEU A 69 -4.11 10.47 9.92
CA LEU A 69 -3.99 10.81 11.35
C LEU A 69 -5.31 11.36 11.90
N ILE A 70 -6.05 12.12 11.09
CA ILE A 70 -7.36 12.67 11.43
C ILE A 70 -8.44 11.59 11.29
N GLY A 71 -8.31 10.72 10.30
CA GLY A 71 -9.25 9.67 9.94
C GLY A 71 -9.50 8.70 11.09
N GLY A 72 -8.48 8.38 11.89
CA GLY A 72 -8.63 7.58 13.10
C GLY A 72 -9.66 8.17 14.07
N ALA A 73 -9.55 9.46 14.39
CA ALA A 73 -10.51 10.10 15.29
C ALA A 73 -11.89 10.33 14.70
N VAL A 74 -11.99 10.52 13.38
CA VAL A 74 -13.29 10.55 12.70
C VAL A 74 -13.97 9.19 12.83
N VAL A 75 -13.22 8.09 12.72
CA VAL A 75 -13.69 6.71 12.91
C VAL A 75 -14.02 6.38 14.37
N ASP A 76 -13.40 7.08 15.33
CA ASP A 76 -13.77 6.95 16.74
C ASP A 76 -15.06 7.73 17.06
N ARG A 77 -15.27 8.89 16.42
CA ARG A 77 -16.46 9.73 16.64
C ARG A 77 -17.70 9.24 15.88
N TYR A 78 -17.52 8.73 14.67
CA TYR A 78 -18.57 8.20 13.80
C TYR A 78 -18.40 6.69 13.65
N SER A 79 -19.46 5.93 13.37
CA SER A 79 -19.30 4.47 13.26
C SER A 79 -18.34 4.08 12.13
N PRO A 80 -17.34 3.18 12.37
CA PRO A 80 -16.37 2.77 11.34
C PRO A 80 -17.03 2.24 10.08
N LYS A 81 -18.17 1.54 10.22
CA LYS A 81 -18.96 1.05 9.09
C LYS A 81 -19.45 2.19 8.19
N ARG A 82 -19.95 3.31 8.75
CA ARG A 82 -20.46 4.44 7.95
C ARG A 82 -19.33 5.15 7.22
N VAL A 83 -18.22 5.41 7.90
CA VAL A 83 -17.05 6.07 7.29
C VAL A 83 -16.47 5.20 6.18
N LEU A 84 -16.38 3.88 6.39
CA LEU A 84 -15.92 2.95 5.38
C LEU A 84 -16.87 2.89 4.16
N MET A 85 -18.19 2.83 4.38
CA MET A 85 -19.18 2.87 3.30
C MET A 85 -19.07 4.14 2.46
N LEU A 86 -18.98 5.31 3.11
CA LEU A 86 -18.83 6.59 2.42
C LEU A 86 -17.55 6.63 1.58
N SER A 87 -16.44 6.14 2.14
CA SER A 87 -15.16 6.05 1.43
C SER A 87 -15.24 5.13 0.20
N LYS A 88 -16.00 4.03 0.28
CA LYS A 88 -16.22 3.13 -0.85
C LYS A 88 -17.08 3.77 -1.95
N TYR A 89 -18.16 4.47 -1.58
CA TYR A 89 -18.98 5.19 -2.55
C TYR A 89 -18.22 6.35 -3.22
N ALA A 90 -17.41 7.08 -2.46
CA ALA A 90 -16.56 8.13 -3.00
C ALA A 90 -15.57 7.57 -4.04
N ASN A 91 -14.86 6.48 -3.72
CA ASN A 91 -13.95 5.85 -4.68
C ASN A 91 -14.67 5.31 -5.92
N ALA A 92 -15.83 4.66 -5.74
CA ALA A 92 -16.64 4.18 -6.87
C ALA A 92 -17.05 5.34 -7.80
N LEU A 93 -17.49 6.47 -7.24
CA LEU A 93 -17.82 7.66 -8.03
C LEU A 93 -16.60 8.19 -8.79
N LEU A 94 -15.47 8.39 -8.12
CA LEU A 94 -14.25 8.95 -8.72
C LEU A 94 -13.70 8.05 -9.83
N LEU A 95 -13.65 6.74 -9.61
CA LEU A 95 -13.20 5.76 -10.61
C LEU A 95 -14.22 5.58 -11.73
N GLY A 96 -15.52 5.71 -11.45
CA GLY A 96 -16.57 5.74 -12.46
C GLY A 96 -16.40 6.94 -13.40
N VAL A 97 -16.15 8.13 -12.85
CA VAL A 97 -15.84 9.33 -13.64
C VAL A 97 -14.58 9.11 -14.49
N LEU A 98 -13.51 8.55 -13.92
CA LEU A 98 -12.28 8.24 -14.64
C LEU A 98 -12.52 7.21 -15.77
N THR A 99 -13.35 6.20 -15.53
CA THR A 99 -13.74 5.19 -16.53
C THR A 99 -14.45 5.83 -17.70
N LEU A 100 -15.45 6.69 -17.43
CA LEU A 100 -16.21 7.39 -18.47
C LEU A 100 -15.31 8.34 -19.27
N LEU A 101 -14.39 9.04 -18.59
CA LEU A 101 -13.42 9.91 -19.24
C LEU A 101 -12.55 9.16 -20.24
N VAL A 102 -12.05 7.97 -19.85
CA VAL A 102 -11.19 7.15 -20.71
C VAL A 102 -11.98 6.48 -21.84
N LEU A 103 -13.22 6.03 -21.60
CA LEU A 103 -14.07 5.42 -22.63
C LEU A 103 -14.49 6.40 -23.71
N ASN A 104 -14.80 7.64 -23.32
CA ASN A 104 -15.36 8.60 -24.26
C ASN A 104 -14.33 9.07 -25.28
N ASN A 105 -13.02 9.00 -25.00
CA ASN A 105 -11.90 9.27 -25.93
C ASN A 105 -12.03 10.55 -26.78
N GLN A 106 -12.95 11.43 -26.41
CA GLN A 106 -13.38 12.62 -27.08
C GLN A 106 -13.10 13.77 -26.12
N PRO A 107 -12.78 14.97 -26.62
CA PRO A 107 -12.57 16.16 -25.81
C PRO A 107 -13.88 16.64 -25.18
N THR A 108 -14.88 15.79 -24.94
CA THR A 108 -16.19 16.21 -24.43
C THR A 108 -16.74 15.15 -23.48
N LEU A 109 -16.93 15.52 -22.21
CA LEU A 109 -17.56 14.67 -21.21
C LEU A 109 -19.03 15.06 -21.12
N THR A 110 -19.91 14.24 -21.70
CA THR A 110 -21.35 14.47 -21.69
C THR A 110 -22.00 13.58 -20.63
N LEU A 111 -22.39 14.15 -19.49
CA LEU A 111 -23.19 13.47 -18.47
C LEU A 111 -24.67 13.79 -18.72
N SER A 112 -25.42 12.79 -19.19
CA SER A 112 -26.88 12.88 -19.28
C SER A 112 -27.49 12.41 -17.96
N LEU A 113 -27.99 13.36 -17.17
CA LEU A 113 -28.65 13.10 -15.88
C LEU A 113 -30.17 12.88 -16.05
N SER A 114 -30.74 13.27 -17.21
CA SER A 114 -32.15 13.15 -17.61
C SER A 114 -32.28 13.42 -19.13
N GLU A 115 -33.41 13.08 -19.77
CA GLU A 115 -33.72 13.43 -21.18
C GLU A 115 -33.58 14.93 -21.48
N SER A 116 -33.68 15.77 -20.45
CA SER A 116 -33.62 17.23 -20.56
C SER A 116 -32.36 17.89 -19.99
N LEU A 117 -31.44 17.14 -19.36
CA LEU A 117 -30.27 17.72 -18.68
C LEU A 117 -28.98 16.96 -19.01
N THR A 118 -28.37 17.41 -20.09
CA THR A 118 -27.03 17.01 -20.54
C THR A 118 -26.02 18.07 -20.13
N LEU A 119 -25.10 17.70 -19.24
CA LEU A 119 -23.96 18.52 -18.89
C LEU A 119 -22.80 18.11 -19.79
N THR A 120 -22.42 19.01 -20.69
CA THR A 120 -21.39 18.79 -21.71
C THR A 120 -20.18 19.64 -21.37
N ILE A 121 -19.05 19.02 -21.01
CA ILE A 121 -17.79 19.72 -20.73
C ILE A 121 -16.81 19.48 -21.86
N ASP A 122 -16.45 20.53 -22.61
CA ASP A 122 -15.34 20.46 -23.57
C ASP A 122 -13.99 20.49 -22.84
N MET A 123 -13.30 19.36 -22.88
CA MET A 123 -12.01 19.05 -22.29
C MET A 123 -10.88 19.29 -23.31
N ASN A 124 -10.18 20.41 -23.15
CA ASN A 124 -8.85 20.58 -23.75
C ASN A 124 -7.83 19.70 -22.99
N ALA A 125 -6.67 19.38 -23.58
CA ALA A 125 -5.64 18.53 -22.95
C ALA A 125 -5.26 18.99 -21.52
N HIS A 126 -5.23 20.30 -21.26
CA HIS A 126 -5.00 20.86 -19.92
C HIS A 126 -6.14 20.59 -18.93
N LEU A 127 -7.41 20.62 -19.39
CA LEU A 127 -8.57 20.34 -18.54
C LEU A 127 -8.61 18.86 -18.15
N THR A 128 -8.27 17.96 -19.07
CA THR A 128 -8.19 16.52 -18.82
C THR A 128 -7.15 16.20 -17.74
N LEU A 129 -5.96 16.81 -17.84
CA LEU A 129 -4.91 16.67 -16.84
C LEU A 129 -5.35 17.20 -15.47
N MET A 130 -5.96 18.39 -15.43
CA MET A 130 -6.46 18.98 -14.19
C MET A 130 -7.54 18.10 -13.54
N LEU A 131 -8.44 17.52 -14.34
CA LEU A 131 -9.44 16.60 -13.83
C LEU A 131 -8.80 15.32 -13.27
N ILE A 132 -7.77 14.76 -13.92
CA ILE A 132 -7.01 13.64 -13.38
C ILE A 132 -6.38 14.01 -12.03
N TYR A 133 -5.86 15.24 -11.88
CA TYR A 133 -5.32 15.73 -10.61
C TYR A 133 -6.39 15.81 -9.52
N VAL A 134 -7.57 16.36 -9.83
CA VAL A 134 -8.70 16.43 -8.88
C VAL A 134 -9.17 15.02 -8.49
N LEU A 135 -9.28 14.09 -9.45
CA LEU A 135 -9.67 12.71 -9.19
C LEU A 135 -8.63 11.99 -8.33
N ALA A 136 -7.35 12.14 -8.63
CA ALA A 136 -6.24 11.60 -7.85
C ALA A 136 -6.26 12.10 -6.40
N PHE A 137 -6.45 13.40 -6.20
CA PHE A 137 -6.64 14.00 -4.88
C PHE A 137 -7.85 13.42 -4.14
N GLY A 138 -8.99 13.30 -4.81
CA GLY A 138 -10.21 12.72 -4.25
C GLY A 138 -10.03 11.26 -3.84
N ILE A 139 -9.34 10.45 -4.65
CA ILE A 139 -9.05 9.04 -4.35
C ILE A 139 -8.16 8.96 -3.10
N GLY A 140 -7.11 9.79 -3.04
CA GLY A 140 -6.23 9.90 -1.88
C GLY A 140 -6.99 10.24 -0.60
N LEU A 141 -7.89 11.22 -0.65
CA LEU A 141 -8.70 11.64 0.47
C LEU A 141 -9.68 10.55 0.92
N ALA A 142 -10.36 9.88 -0.02
CA ALA A 142 -11.26 8.77 0.29
C ALA A 142 -10.51 7.59 0.94
N GLN A 143 -9.30 7.28 0.47
CA GLN A 143 -8.44 6.27 1.08
C GLN A 143 -7.98 6.66 2.50
N ALA A 144 -7.75 7.95 2.76
CA ALA A 144 -7.33 8.46 4.07
C ALA A 144 -8.29 8.05 5.21
N PHE A 145 -9.59 8.05 4.92
CA PHE A 145 -10.63 7.62 5.86
C PHE A 145 -10.96 6.13 5.73
N GLY A 146 -10.86 5.56 4.53
CA GLY A 146 -11.18 4.16 4.26
C GLY A 146 -10.24 3.18 4.97
N ILE A 147 -8.93 3.43 4.98
CA ILE A 147 -7.93 2.55 5.60
C ILE A 147 -8.15 2.38 7.12
N PRO A 148 -8.20 3.45 7.93
CA PRO A 148 -8.41 3.31 9.38
C PRO A 148 -9.79 2.72 9.70
N SER A 149 -10.82 3.07 8.94
CA SER A 149 -12.16 2.47 9.11
C SER A 149 -12.15 0.96 8.86
N GLY A 150 -11.41 0.51 7.84
CA GLY A 150 -11.27 -0.91 7.49
C GLY A 150 -10.51 -1.72 8.54
N THR A 151 -9.54 -1.11 9.24
CA THR A 151 -8.87 -1.78 10.37
C THR A 151 -9.77 -1.83 11.61
N SER A 152 -10.60 -0.81 11.83
CA SER A 152 -11.48 -0.72 13.01
C SER A 152 -12.76 -1.55 12.90
N ILE A 153 -13.18 -1.95 11.69
CA ILE A 153 -14.38 -2.80 11.51
C ILE A 153 -14.11 -4.27 11.91
N MET A 154 -12.87 -4.76 11.76
CA MET A 154 -12.53 -6.16 12.00
C MET A 154 -12.82 -6.60 13.45
N PRO A 155 -12.39 -5.85 14.49
CA PRO A 155 -12.69 -6.20 15.89
C PRO A 155 -14.17 -6.08 16.26
N GLN A 156 -14.96 -5.33 15.48
CA GLN A 156 -16.41 -5.15 15.72
C GLN A 156 -17.26 -6.18 14.96
N ALA A 157 -16.68 -6.88 13.98
CA ALA A 157 -17.42 -7.83 13.14
C ALA A 157 -17.18 -9.29 13.57
N ILE A 158 -16.08 -9.58 14.25
CA ILE A 158 -15.62 -10.93 14.56
C ILE A 158 -15.20 -11.01 16.03
N ALA A 159 -15.45 -12.16 16.67
CA ALA A 159 -15.00 -12.44 18.03
C ALA A 159 -13.47 -12.32 18.18
N ALA A 160 -13.02 -11.82 19.35
CA ALA A 160 -11.61 -11.55 19.66
C ALA A 160 -10.70 -12.77 19.44
N GLU A 161 -11.19 -13.96 19.76
CA GLU A 161 -10.50 -15.25 19.61
C GLU A 161 -10.11 -15.60 18.17
N HIS A 162 -10.81 -15.01 17.19
CA HIS A 162 -10.59 -15.28 15.77
C HIS A 162 -9.87 -14.14 15.04
N LEU A 163 -9.63 -12.99 15.70
CA LEU A 163 -9.04 -11.81 15.06
C LEU A 163 -7.63 -12.06 14.51
N GLN A 164 -6.79 -12.80 15.22
CA GLN A 164 -5.45 -13.12 14.74
C GLN A 164 -5.50 -13.97 13.46
N ALA A 165 -6.40 -14.97 13.42
CA ALA A 165 -6.60 -15.80 12.24
C ALA A 165 -7.20 -14.99 11.08
N ALA A 166 -8.16 -14.10 11.34
CA ALA A 166 -8.78 -13.24 10.35
C ALA A 166 -7.78 -12.25 9.73
N ASN A 167 -6.98 -11.58 10.56
CA ASN A 167 -5.91 -10.70 10.10
C ASN A 167 -4.86 -11.47 9.29
N GLY A 168 -4.48 -12.67 9.73
CA GLY A 168 -3.55 -13.52 8.98
C GLY A 168 -4.05 -13.88 7.59
N VAL A 169 -5.33 -14.26 7.45
CA VAL A 169 -5.95 -14.55 6.15
C VAL A 169 -5.99 -13.29 5.27
N LEU A 170 -6.40 -12.15 5.81
CA LEU A 170 -6.46 -10.89 5.05
C LEU A 170 -5.09 -10.37 4.63
N MET A 171 -4.07 -10.51 5.48
CA MET A 171 -2.70 -10.16 5.12
C MET A 171 -2.20 -11.08 4.00
N GLY A 172 -2.41 -12.40 4.12
CA GLY A 172 -2.05 -13.34 3.06
C GLY A 172 -2.75 -13.03 1.74
N LEU A 173 -4.05 -12.76 1.77
CA LEU A 173 -4.81 -12.39 0.58
C LEU A 173 -4.36 -11.05 -0.01
N ARG A 174 -4.02 -10.06 0.82
CA ARG A 174 -3.43 -8.81 0.34
C ARG A 174 -2.17 -9.08 -0.47
N GLN A 175 -1.30 -9.97 0.01
CA GLN A 175 -0.07 -10.32 -0.70
C GLN A 175 -0.35 -11.11 -1.99
N VAL A 176 -1.32 -12.01 -1.97
CA VAL A 176 -1.79 -12.69 -3.20
C VAL A 176 -2.33 -11.67 -4.21
N SER A 177 -3.10 -10.68 -3.76
CA SER A 177 -3.56 -9.58 -4.62
C SER A 177 -2.38 -8.75 -5.14
N MET A 178 -1.36 -8.45 -4.33
CA MET A 178 -0.15 -7.74 -4.81
C MET A 178 0.67 -8.56 -5.81
N LEU A 179 0.64 -9.90 -5.72
CA LEU A 179 1.26 -10.80 -6.69
C LEU A 179 0.45 -10.84 -8.01
N ILE A 180 -0.85 -11.10 -7.92
CA ILE A 180 -1.70 -11.39 -9.09
C ILE A 180 -2.22 -10.11 -9.75
N GLY A 181 -2.54 -9.09 -8.96
CA GLY A 181 -3.19 -7.86 -9.42
C GLY A 181 -2.41 -7.12 -10.51
N PRO A 182 -1.11 -6.81 -10.32
CA PRO A 182 -0.29 -6.18 -11.35
C PRO A 182 -0.12 -7.05 -12.61
N LEU A 183 -0.07 -8.37 -12.48
CA LEU A 183 -0.04 -9.30 -13.62
C LEU A 183 -1.34 -9.27 -14.42
N LEU A 184 -2.49 -9.24 -13.73
CA LEU A 184 -3.80 -9.07 -14.36
C LEU A 184 -3.91 -7.72 -15.05
N ALA A 185 -3.46 -6.64 -14.38
CA ALA A 185 -3.44 -5.29 -14.97
C ALA A 185 -2.60 -5.26 -16.25
N ALA A 186 -1.38 -5.79 -16.19
CA ALA A 186 -0.48 -5.88 -17.33
C ALA A 186 -1.06 -6.72 -18.48
N GLY A 187 -1.67 -7.86 -18.19
CA GLY A 187 -2.33 -8.71 -19.19
C GLY A 187 -3.52 -8.00 -19.86
N LEU A 188 -4.34 -7.31 -19.08
CA LEU A 188 -5.47 -6.51 -19.59
C LEU A 188 -4.98 -5.37 -20.50
N LEU A 189 -3.90 -4.69 -20.12
CA LEU A 189 -3.28 -3.64 -20.94
C LEU A 189 -2.65 -4.23 -22.22
N ALA A 190 -2.01 -5.38 -22.15
CA ALA A 190 -1.38 -6.01 -23.31
C ALA A 190 -2.38 -6.54 -24.35
N ILE A 191 -3.46 -7.21 -23.90
CA ILE A 191 -4.48 -7.77 -24.80
C ILE A 191 -5.28 -6.65 -25.47
N SER A 192 -5.46 -5.53 -24.78
CA SER A 192 -6.15 -4.36 -25.33
C SER A 192 -5.29 -3.56 -26.30
N GLY A 193 -3.96 -3.65 -26.30
CA GLY A 193 -3.05 -2.90 -27.17
C GLY A 193 -2.82 -3.43 -28.61
N ASN A 194 -3.33 -4.62 -28.98
CA ASN A 194 -3.03 -5.29 -30.27
C ASN A 194 -3.90 -4.85 -31.47
N GLY A 195 -4.41 -3.61 -31.49
CA GLY A 195 -5.09 -3.04 -32.66
C GLY A 195 -4.12 -2.24 -33.52
N ALA A 196 -4.23 -2.32 -34.86
CA ALA A 196 -3.37 -1.64 -35.84
C ALA A 196 -3.25 -0.10 -35.66
N ASP A 197 -4.14 0.50 -34.85
CA ASP A 197 -4.09 1.90 -34.39
C ASP A 197 -3.90 1.94 -32.86
N GLY A 198 -2.65 1.92 -32.38
CA GLY A 198 -2.24 1.82 -30.96
C GLY A 198 -2.75 2.90 -29.98
N VAL A 199 -3.66 3.78 -30.40
CA VAL A 199 -4.25 4.84 -29.56
C VAL A 199 -5.60 4.43 -28.96
N VAL A 200 -6.47 3.76 -29.73
CA VAL A 200 -7.85 3.43 -29.32
C VAL A 200 -7.93 2.13 -28.50
N ALA A 201 -6.96 1.25 -28.70
CA ALA A 201 -6.93 -0.09 -28.15
C ALA A 201 -6.58 -0.09 -26.64
N ASP A 202 -5.57 0.69 -26.22
CA ASP A 202 -5.19 0.87 -24.81
C ASP A 202 -6.24 1.56 -23.92
N ALA A 203 -7.03 2.48 -24.49
CA ALA A 203 -8.05 3.21 -23.73
C ALA A 203 -9.10 2.24 -23.16
N ARG A 204 -9.44 1.18 -23.89
CA ARG A 204 -10.36 0.14 -23.43
C ARG A 204 -9.78 -0.66 -22.25
N GLY A 205 -8.47 -0.97 -22.29
CA GLY A 205 -7.79 -1.65 -21.19
C GLY A 205 -7.77 -0.81 -19.90
N LEU A 206 -7.42 0.47 -20.03
CA LEU A 206 -7.43 1.43 -18.92
C LEU A 206 -8.84 1.65 -18.36
N ALA A 207 -9.83 1.85 -19.24
CA ALA A 207 -11.23 1.97 -18.84
C ALA A 207 -11.74 0.71 -18.14
N PHE A 208 -11.38 -0.48 -18.62
CA PHE A 208 -11.75 -1.73 -17.96
C PHE A 208 -11.11 -1.83 -16.56
N ALA A 209 -9.84 -1.44 -16.41
CA ALA A 209 -9.16 -1.42 -15.12
C ALA A 209 -9.90 -0.52 -14.09
N PHE A 210 -10.19 0.74 -14.47
CA PHE A 210 -10.91 1.67 -13.60
C PHE A 210 -12.37 1.25 -13.37
N GLY A 211 -13.04 0.72 -14.40
CA GLY A 211 -14.43 0.27 -14.33
C GLY A 211 -14.58 -0.96 -13.46
N PHE A 212 -13.66 -1.91 -13.57
CA PHE A 212 -13.58 -3.06 -12.67
C PHE A 212 -13.40 -2.59 -11.23
N ASP A 213 -12.49 -1.64 -10.98
CA ASP A 213 -12.26 -1.15 -9.62
C ASP A 213 -13.46 -0.37 -9.07
N CYS A 214 -14.13 0.44 -9.89
CA CYS A 214 -15.40 1.07 -9.54
C CYS A 214 -16.46 0.04 -9.08
N LEU A 215 -16.66 -1.02 -9.87
CA LEU A 215 -17.56 -2.12 -9.51
C LEU A 215 -17.07 -2.87 -8.27
N SER A 216 -15.75 -3.00 -8.09
CA SER A 216 -15.11 -3.62 -6.93
C SER A 216 -15.52 -2.89 -5.65
N PHE A 217 -15.48 -1.56 -5.66
CA PHE A 217 -15.87 -0.72 -4.53
C PHE A 217 -17.37 -0.83 -4.23
N LEU A 218 -18.23 -0.88 -5.25
CA LEU A 218 -19.68 -1.06 -5.09
C LEU A 218 -20.02 -2.43 -4.52
N VAL A 219 -19.41 -3.51 -5.01
CA VAL A 219 -19.57 -4.86 -4.46
C VAL A 219 -19.04 -4.93 -3.03
N SER A 220 -17.91 -4.27 -2.76
CA SER A 220 -17.35 -4.18 -1.42
C SER A 220 -18.24 -3.41 -0.45
N ALA A 221 -18.92 -2.35 -0.91
CA ALA A 221 -19.91 -1.62 -0.12
C ALA A 221 -21.17 -2.47 0.12
N TRP A 222 -21.65 -3.17 -0.91
CA TRP A 222 -22.80 -4.07 -0.79
C TRP A 222 -22.52 -5.21 0.19
N THR A 223 -21.37 -5.88 0.09
CA THR A 223 -20.97 -6.94 1.04
C THR A 223 -20.79 -6.40 2.45
N LEU A 224 -20.16 -5.23 2.62
CA LEU A 224 -20.03 -4.56 3.91
C LEU A 224 -21.39 -4.22 4.53
N SER A 225 -22.40 -3.86 3.72
CA SER A 225 -23.75 -3.60 4.22
C SER A 225 -24.34 -4.81 4.96
N LYS A 226 -24.00 -6.03 4.54
CA LYS A 226 -24.45 -7.31 5.11
C LYS A 226 -23.72 -7.71 6.40
N VAL A 227 -22.62 -7.05 6.74
CA VAL A 227 -21.86 -7.33 7.96
C VAL A 227 -22.62 -6.81 9.18
N GLY A 228 -22.94 -7.69 10.12
CA GLY A 228 -23.50 -7.32 11.42
C GLY A 228 -22.41 -6.77 12.35
N ILE A 229 -22.71 -5.70 13.07
CA ILE A 229 -21.80 -5.16 14.08
C ILE A 229 -22.10 -5.88 15.40
N LEU A 230 -21.14 -6.68 15.86
CA LEU A 230 -21.13 -7.17 17.24
C LEU A 230 -20.81 -5.94 18.10
N LYS A 231 -21.72 -5.62 19.02
CA LYS A 231 -21.73 -4.43 19.90
C LYS A 231 -20.33 -3.81 20.09
N ALA A 232 -20.16 -2.56 19.68
CA ALA A 232 -18.89 -1.84 19.85
C ALA A 232 -18.49 -1.88 21.34
N PRO A 233 -17.22 -2.13 21.68
CA PRO A 233 -16.79 -1.99 23.06
C PRO A 233 -17.15 -0.57 23.53
N GLU A 234 -17.93 -0.48 24.60
CA GLU A 234 -18.25 0.80 25.25
C GLU A 234 -16.92 1.45 25.67
N HIS A 235 -16.41 2.37 24.86
CA HIS A 235 -15.33 3.25 25.29
C HIS A 235 -15.94 4.26 26.25
N ASN A 236 -15.90 3.92 27.54
CA ASN A 236 -16.26 4.81 28.65
C ASN A 236 -15.24 5.94 28.88
N GLU A 237 -14.26 6.10 28.00
CA GLU A 237 -13.33 7.22 28.06
C GLU A 237 -13.85 8.40 27.23
N ALA A 238 -13.88 9.59 27.84
CA ALA A 238 -14.25 10.83 27.17
C ALA A 238 -13.46 10.99 25.85
N PRO A 239 -14.07 11.53 24.77
CA PRO A 239 -13.41 11.69 23.47
C PRO A 239 -12.14 12.52 23.64
N GLN A 240 -10.97 11.86 23.64
CA GLN A 240 -9.69 12.53 23.71
C GLN A 240 -9.45 13.25 22.38
N SER A 241 -8.91 14.47 22.44
CA SER A 241 -8.46 15.20 21.25
C SER A 241 -7.50 14.33 20.44
N VAL A 242 -7.74 14.25 19.13
CA VAL A 242 -6.93 13.51 18.14
C VAL A 242 -5.45 13.86 18.28
N LEU A 243 -5.16 15.16 18.37
CA LEU A 243 -3.80 15.67 18.50
C LEU A 243 -3.17 15.25 19.84
N ARG A 244 -3.96 15.18 20.91
CA ARG A 244 -3.49 14.71 22.22
C ARG A 244 -3.20 13.21 22.20
N SER A 245 -4.01 12.42 21.48
CA SER A 245 -3.80 10.98 21.26
C SER A 245 -2.54 10.71 20.43
N VAL A 246 -2.32 11.49 19.35
CA VAL A 246 -1.09 11.45 18.54
C VAL A 246 0.13 11.84 19.37
N GLY A 247 0.02 12.92 20.17
CA GLY A 247 1.08 13.36 21.08
C GLY A 247 1.46 12.28 22.10
N ALA A 248 0.49 11.60 22.70
CA ALA A 248 0.74 10.48 23.61
C ALA A 248 1.46 9.30 22.91
N GLY A 249 1.12 9.02 21.65
CA GLY A 249 1.84 8.04 20.83
C GLY A 249 3.29 8.43 20.59
N LEU A 250 3.55 9.69 20.23
CA LEU A 250 4.90 10.21 19.99
C LEU A 250 5.75 10.17 21.26
N VAL A 251 5.20 10.57 22.40
CA VAL A 251 5.87 10.50 23.71
C VAL A 251 6.22 9.05 24.06
N MET A 252 5.30 8.11 23.83
CA MET A 252 5.55 6.68 24.05
C MET A 252 6.70 6.16 23.18
N VAL A 253 6.69 6.46 21.87
CA VAL A 253 7.78 6.07 20.96
C VAL A 253 9.10 6.73 21.37
N TRP A 254 9.07 7.98 21.83
CA TRP A 254 10.27 8.71 22.20
C TRP A 254 10.91 8.23 23.50
N ASN A 255 10.09 7.82 24.47
CA ASN A 255 10.54 7.32 25.78
C ASN A 255 11.06 5.89 25.70
N ASP A 256 10.61 5.09 24.73
CA ASP A 256 11.09 3.75 24.48
C ASP A 256 12.27 3.76 23.49
N VAL A 257 13.50 3.56 24.00
CA VAL A 257 14.73 3.69 23.20
C VAL A 257 14.76 2.78 21.96
N PRO A 258 14.48 1.46 22.06
CA PRO A 258 14.37 0.60 20.88
C PRO A 258 13.29 1.05 19.87
N LEU A 259 12.09 1.43 20.32
CA LEU A 259 11.05 1.94 19.41
C LEU A 259 11.49 3.21 18.72
N ARG A 260 12.04 4.18 19.47
CA ARG A 260 12.58 5.44 18.93
C ARG A 260 13.59 5.19 17.82
N LEU A 261 14.58 4.33 18.09
CA LEU A 261 15.66 4.06 17.15
C LEU A 261 15.15 3.36 15.88
N CYS A 262 14.30 2.34 16.00
CA CYS A 262 13.71 1.67 14.85
C CYS A 262 12.81 2.60 14.01
N PHE A 263 12.00 3.45 14.66
CA PHE A 263 11.11 4.37 13.95
C PHE A 263 11.88 5.48 13.24
N ILE A 264 12.94 6.04 13.86
CA ILE A 264 13.83 7.00 13.20
C ILE A 264 14.53 6.35 12.01
N TYR A 265 15.02 5.12 12.18
CA TYR A 265 15.67 4.36 11.12
C TYR A 265 14.72 4.10 9.94
N TRP A 266 13.52 3.55 10.18
CA TRP A 266 12.52 3.34 9.14
C TRP A 266 12.04 4.64 8.50
N GLY A 267 11.90 5.71 9.28
CA GLY A 267 11.59 7.05 8.77
C GLY A 267 12.64 7.52 7.76
N THR A 268 13.91 7.36 8.11
CA THR A 268 15.04 7.73 7.26
C THR A 268 15.07 6.88 6.00
N VAL A 269 15.01 5.54 6.11
CA VAL A 269 14.99 4.64 4.95
C VAL A 269 13.78 4.94 4.04
N SER A 270 12.59 5.15 4.62
CA SER A 270 11.37 5.43 3.85
C SER A 270 11.44 6.77 3.12
N LEU A 271 12.08 7.80 3.72
CA LEU A 271 12.22 9.12 3.10
C LEU A 271 13.22 9.11 1.94
N PHE A 272 14.34 8.39 2.07
CA PHE A 272 15.39 8.41 1.03
C PHE A 272 15.19 7.35 -0.06
N ILE A 273 14.50 6.24 0.24
CA ILE A 273 14.45 5.07 -0.66
C ILE A 273 13.03 4.65 -0.99
N GLY A 274 12.10 4.74 -0.02
CA GLY A 274 10.76 4.17 -0.13
C GLY A 274 9.97 4.67 -1.35
N GLY A 275 10.00 5.97 -1.63
CA GLY A 275 9.34 6.57 -2.78
C GLY A 275 10.16 6.49 -4.07
N ALA A 276 11.49 6.40 -3.98
CA ALA A 276 12.36 6.21 -5.14
C ALA A 276 12.00 4.95 -5.92
N MET A 277 11.71 3.85 -5.21
CA MET A 277 11.26 2.59 -5.84
C MET A 277 9.90 2.71 -6.54
N GLN A 278 8.98 3.54 -6.02
CA GLN A 278 7.66 3.74 -6.63
C GLN A 278 7.74 4.45 -7.98
N VAL A 279 8.71 5.34 -8.16
CA VAL A 279 8.93 6.08 -9.41
C VAL A 279 9.88 5.34 -10.35
N ALA A 280 10.97 4.78 -9.81
CA ALA A 280 12.02 4.16 -10.61
C ALA A 280 11.58 2.86 -11.29
N LEU A 281 10.70 2.06 -10.68
CA LEU A 281 10.28 0.78 -11.27
C LEU A 281 9.39 0.94 -12.52
N PRO A 282 8.36 1.81 -12.52
CA PRO A 282 7.63 2.12 -13.76
C PRO A 282 8.54 2.67 -14.87
N VAL A 283 9.48 3.56 -14.51
CA VAL A 283 10.44 4.15 -15.47
C VAL A 283 11.37 3.06 -16.03
N LEU A 284 11.91 2.19 -15.18
CA LEU A 284 12.73 1.04 -15.60
C LEU A 284 11.98 0.13 -16.57
N ALA A 285 10.71 -0.15 -16.27
CA ALA A 285 9.88 -0.99 -17.11
C ALA A 285 9.63 -0.34 -18.49
N SER A 286 9.32 0.95 -18.49
CA SER A 286 9.06 1.73 -19.71
C SER A 286 10.29 1.92 -20.59
N GLU A 287 11.44 2.29 -20.00
CA GLU A 287 12.67 2.60 -20.75
C GLU A 287 13.46 1.37 -21.19
N LYS A 288 13.47 0.29 -20.40
CA LYS A 288 14.41 -0.84 -20.61
C LYS A 288 13.77 -2.21 -20.81
N LEU A 289 12.54 -2.46 -20.38
CA LEU A 289 12.04 -3.83 -20.18
C LEU A 289 10.71 -4.18 -20.89
N HIS A 290 10.26 -3.39 -21.88
CA HIS A 290 9.03 -3.60 -22.64
C HIS A 290 7.72 -3.13 -21.95
N GLY A 291 7.77 -1.99 -21.24
CA GLY A 291 6.59 -1.23 -20.83
C GLY A 291 5.78 -1.88 -19.71
N ALA A 292 4.44 -1.74 -19.77
CA ALA A 292 3.52 -2.17 -18.73
C ALA A 292 3.61 -3.68 -18.40
N SER A 293 3.92 -4.52 -19.41
CA SER A 293 4.07 -5.98 -19.23
C SER A 293 5.19 -6.33 -18.26
N ALA A 294 6.35 -5.69 -18.41
CA ALA A 294 7.48 -5.83 -17.51
C ALA A 294 7.15 -5.32 -16.11
N PHE A 295 6.50 -4.16 -16.00
CA PHE A 295 6.14 -3.61 -14.69
C PHE A 295 5.25 -4.58 -13.89
N GLY A 296 4.25 -5.17 -14.54
CA GLY A 296 3.42 -6.22 -13.94
C GLY A 296 4.23 -7.44 -13.50
N LEU A 297 5.17 -7.91 -14.33
CA LEU A 297 6.06 -9.03 -14.00
C LEU A 297 6.97 -8.73 -12.80
N LEU A 298 7.52 -7.52 -12.73
CA LEU A 298 8.39 -7.08 -11.62
C LEU A 298 7.61 -7.03 -10.30
N MET A 299 6.42 -6.43 -10.31
CA MET A 299 5.56 -6.35 -9.14
C MET A 299 5.07 -7.75 -8.71
N GLY A 300 4.74 -8.60 -9.68
CA GLY A 300 4.42 -10.01 -9.44
C GLY A 300 5.60 -10.75 -8.80
N ALA A 301 6.81 -10.62 -9.34
CA ALA A 301 8.00 -11.24 -8.77
C ALA A 301 8.28 -10.77 -7.33
N ASN A 302 8.11 -9.48 -7.05
CA ASN A 302 8.20 -8.92 -5.70
C ASN A 302 7.12 -9.51 -4.76
N GLY A 303 5.87 -9.60 -5.20
CA GLY A 303 4.78 -10.21 -4.43
C GLY A 303 5.02 -11.70 -4.14
N ALA A 304 5.54 -12.46 -5.12
CA ALA A 304 5.91 -13.87 -4.95
C ALA A 304 7.04 -14.03 -3.93
N GLY A 305 8.09 -13.22 -4.06
CA GLY A 305 9.17 -13.14 -3.08
C GLY A 305 8.61 -12.87 -1.68
N MET A 306 7.72 -11.90 -1.55
CA MET A 306 7.12 -11.53 -0.27
C MET A 306 6.36 -12.67 0.40
N LEU A 307 5.55 -13.42 -0.36
CA LEU A 307 4.88 -14.62 0.14
C LEU A 307 5.88 -15.70 0.59
N LEU A 308 6.96 -15.91 -0.17
CA LEU A 308 8.02 -16.84 0.21
C LEU A 308 8.72 -16.40 1.50
N GLY A 309 9.07 -15.11 1.62
CA GLY A 309 9.67 -14.53 2.82
C GLY A 309 8.78 -14.67 4.05
N MET A 310 7.48 -14.43 3.89
CA MET A 310 6.49 -14.64 4.95
C MET A 310 6.38 -16.11 5.36
N ALA A 311 6.35 -17.04 4.39
CA ALA A 311 6.33 -18.47 4.66
C ALA A 311 7.61 -18.91 5.39
N VAL A 312 8.78 -18.42 4.97
CA VAL A 312 10.06 -18.66 5.64
C VAL A 312 10.02 -18.13 7.07
N ALA A 313 9.59 -16.89 7.32
CA ALA A 313 9.49 -16.35 8.68
C ALA A 313 8.54 -17.17 9.57
N ALA A 314 7.41 -17.62 9.03
CA ALA A 314 6.42 -18.41 9.76
C ALA A 314 6.89 -19.84 10.06
N MET A 315 7.54 -20.51 9.09
CA MET A 315 8.01 -21.89 9.23
C MET A 315 9.29 -21.98 10.05
N ALA A 316 10.20 -21.03 9.83
CA ALA A 316 11.54 -21.10 10.36
C ALA A 316 11.62 -20.56 11.80
N GLY A 317 10.63 -19.76 12.23
CA GLY A 317 10.29 -19.48 13.63
C GLY A 317 11.51 -19.36 14.57
N ALA A 318 11.56 -20.21 15.61
CA ALA A 318 12.64 -20.24 16.59
C ALA A 318 13.99 -20.80 16.07
N ARG A 319 13.99 -21.50 14.93
CA ARG A 319 15.16 -22.21 14.40
C ARG A 319 16.13 -21.30 13.65
N LEU A 320 15.69 -20.14 13.16
CA LEU A 320 16.55 -19.11 12.56
C LEU A 320 16.86 -17.93 13.49
N ARG A 321 16.71 -18.08 14.81
CA ARG A 321 17.11 -17.04 15.79
C ARG A 321 18.63 -17.01 15.96
N PHE A 322 19.36 -16.90 14.85
CA PHE A 322 20.82 -16.82 14.85
C PHE A 322 21.33 -15.42 15.25
N ALA A 323 20.45 -14.42 15.25
CA ALA A 323 20.79 -13.05 15.62
C ALA A 323 19.59 -12.33 16.26
N SER A 324 19.87 -11.18 16.88
CA SER A 324 18.87 -10.27 17.44
C SER A 324 17.98 -9.68 16.33
N PHE A 325 16.77 -9.23 16.69
CA PHE A 325 15.84 -8.60 15.74
C PHE A 325 16.51 -7.44 14.99
N GLY A 326 17.22 -6.57 15.71
CA GLY A 326 17.85 -5.43 15.07
C GLY A 326 19.04 -5.80 14.17
N THR A 327 19.79 -6.86 14.47
CA THR A 327 20.83 -7.35 13.54
C THR A 327 20.21 -7.88 12.27
N VAL A 328 19.15 -8.68 12.40
CA VAL A 328 18.40 -9.24 11.27
C VAL A 328 17.83 -8.12 10.40
N LEU A 329 17.23 -7.09 11.00
CA LEU A 329 16.76 -5.88 10.31
C LEU A 329 17.87 -5.20 9.49
N LEU A 330 18.99 -4.87 10.13
CA LEU A 330 20.07 -4.10 9.49
C LEU A 330 20.79 -4.90 8.41
N VAL A 331 21.06 -6.19 8.64
CA VAL A 331 21.67 -7.06 7.64
C VAL A 331 20.72 -7.28 6.46
N GLY A 332 19.43 -7.47 6.71
CA GLY A 332 18.43 -7.59 5.65
C GLY A 332 18.36 -6.34 4.77
N ASP A 333 18.40 -5.16 5.37
CA ASP A 333 18.42 -3.89 4.62
C ASP A 333 19.73 -3.71 3.85
N ALA A 334 20.88 -4.09 4.41
CA ALA A 334 22.14 -4.07 3.67
C ALA A 334 22.11 -5.00 2.45
N ILE A 335 21.58 -6.22 2.58
CA ILE A 335 21.40 -7.14 1.45
C ILE A 335 20.41 -6.55 0.44
N ALA A 336 19.31 -5.95 0.89
CA ALA A 336 18.36 -5.28 0.00
C ALA A 336 19.03 -4.15 -0.77
N GLY A 337 19.88 -3.35 -0.13
CA GLY A 337 20.67 -2.31 -0.78
C GLY A 337 21.57 -2.86 -1.89
N VAL A 338 22.26 -3.97 -1.64
CA VAL A 338 23.09 -4.66 -2.65
C VAL A 338 22.24 -5.18 -3.82
N LEU A 339 21.06 -5.74 -3.56
CA LEU A 339 20.14 -6.23 -4.61
C LEU A 339 19.53 -5.09 -5.43
N VAL A 340 19.40 -3.90 -4.86
CA VAL A 340 18.88 -2.71 -5.54
C VAL A 340 19.88 -2.14 -6.56
N MET A 341 21.18 -2.12 -6.25
CA MET A 341 22.21 -1.52 -7.12
C MET A 341 22.18 -2.02 -8.58
N PRO A 342 22.12 -3.35 -8.87
CA PRO A 342 22.14 -3.84 -10.24
C PRO A 342 20.84 -3.61 -11.02
N LEU A 343 19.73 -3.18 -10.39
CA LEU A 343 18.47 -2.90 -11.10
C LEU A 343 18.65 -1.85 -12.20
N GLY A 344 19.56 -0.90 -12.02
CA GLY A 344 19.89 0.10 -13.02
C GLY A 344 20.55 -0.48 -14.28
N ALA A 345 21.23 -1.62 -14.16
CA ALA A 345 22.06 -2.22 -15.22
C ALA A 345 21.40 -3.42 -15.91
N VAL A 346 20.16 -3.74 -15.55
CA VAL A 346 19.42 -4.85 -16.18
C VAL A 346 19.18 -4.58 -17.66
N GLN A 347 19.33 -5.63 -18.46
CA GLN A 347 19.09 -5.64 -19.91
C GLN A 347 17.94 -6.57 -20.29
N ALA A 348 17.56 -7.49 -19.39
CA ALA A 348 16.50 -8.46 -19.64
C ALA A 348 15.49 -8.50 -18.48
N PRO A 349 14.18 -8.66 -18.76
CA PRO A 349 13.14 -8.68 -17.73
C PRO A 349 13.37 -9.72 -16.63
N TRP A 350 13.91 -10.90 -16.99
CA TRP A 350 14.16 -11.97 -16.01
C TRP A 350 15.18 -11.56 -14.93
N GLN A 351 16.16 -10.72 -15.26
CA GLN A 351 17.17 -10.23 -14.31
C GLN A 351 16.50 -9.35 -13.25
N ALA A 352 15.68 -8.41 -13.71
CA ALA A 352 14.94 -7.53 -12.83
C ALA A 352 13.89 -8.30 -12.00
N CYS A 353 13.22 -9.30 -12.57
CA CYS A 353 12.33 -10.20 -11.82
C CYS A 353 13.08 -11.00 -10.74
N ALA A 354 14.27 -11.53 -11.03
CA ALA A 354 15.06 -12.25 -10.03
C ALA A 354 15.48 -11.36 -8.85
N LEU A 355 15.90 -10.12 -9.13
CA LEU A 355 16.22 -9.12 -8.11
C LEU A 355 14.98 -8.74 -7.28
N MET A 356 13.85 -8.48 -7.95
CA MET A 356 12.58 -8.18 -7.28
C MET A 356 12.08 -9.34 -6.41
N LEU A 357 12.26 -10.59 -6.84
CA LEU A 357 11.93 -11.75 -6.03
C LEU A 357 12.79 -11.82 -4.75
N GLY A 358 14.09 -11.53 -4.86
CA GLY A 358 14.98 -11.44 -3.70
C GLY A 358 14.59 -10.32 -2.73
N LEU A 359 14.29 -9.13 -3.27
CA LEU A 359 13.82 -7.98 -2.48
C LEU A 359 12.47 -8.26 -1.80
N GLY A 360 11.56 -8.91 -2.52
CA GLY A 360 10.28 -9.37 -1.99
C GLY A 360 10.49 -10.34 -0.83
N LEU A 361 11.37 -11.33 -0.97
CA LEU A 361 11.68 -12.31 0.08
C LEU A 361 12.18 -11.65 1.36
N LEU A 362 13.13 -10.72 1.25
CA LEU A 362 13.62 -9.96 2.41
C LEU A 362 12.49 -9.14 3.04
N SER A 363 11.69 -8.45 2.22
CA SER A 363 10.58 -7.60 2.67
C SER A 363 9.50 -8.41 3.40
N GLY A 364 9.13 -9.58 2.88
CA GLY A 364 8.13 -10.46 3.49
C GLY A 364 8.61 -11.06 4.81
N TYR A 365 9.89 -11.46 4.86
CA TYR A 365 10.50 -11.95 6.09
C TYR A 365 10.55 -10.84 7.16
N MET A 366 10.99 -9.63 6.81
CA MET A 366 11.03 -8.50 7.75
C MET A 366 9.64 -8.04 8.17
N GLN A 367 8.65 -8.03 7.28
CA GLN A 367 7.30 -7.60 7.61
C GLN A 367 6.74 -8.38 8.81
N ILE A 368 6.85 -9.71 8.82
CA ILE A 368 6.36 -10.51 9.94
C ILE A 368 7.13 -10.21 11.23
N ASN A 369 8.46 -10.11 11.15
CA ASN A 369 9.30 -9.86 12.31
C ASN A 369 9.04 -8.47 12.92
N VAL A 370 8.95 -7.43 12.10
CA VAL A 370 8.66 -6.05 12.53
C VAL A 370 7.29 -5.95 13.18
N PHE A 371 6.24 -6.47 12.53
CA PHE A 371 4.89 -6.42 13.10
C PHE A 371 4.80 -7.18 14.42
N THR A 372 5.41 -8.37 14.50
CA THR A 372 5.41 -9.18 15.73
C THR A 372 6.20 -8.48 16.85
N TRP A 373 7.32 -7.84 16.51
CA TRP A 373 8.13 -7.10 17.47
C TRP A 373 7.38 -5.90 18.05
N ILE A 374 6.73 -5.09 17.21
CA ILE A 374 5.90 -3.96 17.65
C ILE A 374 4.74 -4.47 18.54
N GLN A 375 4.05 -5.53 18.13
CA GLN A 375 2.93 -6.12 18.89
C GLN A 375 3.34 -6.62 20.28
N ARG A 376 4.56 -7.11 20.45
CA ARG A 376 5.08 -7.57 21.74
C ARG A 376 5.57 -6.44 22.64
N ARG A 377 6.08 -5.36 22.03
CA ARG A 377 6.70 -4.25 22.75
C ARG A 377 5.70 -3.18 23.16
N VAL A 378 4.70 -2.92 22.32
CA VAL A 378 3.71 -1.85 22.55
C VAL A 378 2.55 -2.39 23.39
N PRO A 379 2.18 -1.70 24.49
CA PRO A 379 1.00 -2.06 25.28
C PRO A 379 -0.29 -2.08 24.43
N PRO A 380 -1.24 -3.01 24.66
CA PRO A 380 -2.44 -3.15 23.84
C PRO A 380 -3.25 -1.85 23.67
N HIS A 381 -3.37 -1.04 24.73
CA HIS A 381 -4.10 0.23 24.70
C HIS A 381 -3.39 1.35 23.90
N MET A 382 -2.09 1.20 23.61
CA MET A 382 -1.29 2.14 22.80
C MET A 382 -1.06 1.64 21.37
N MET A 383 -1.51 0.43 21.04
CA MET A 383 -1.21 -0.25 19.78
C MET A 383 -1.69 0.54 18.55
N GLY A 384 -2.91 1.09 18.62
CA GLY A 384 -3.45 1.93 17.55
C GLY A 384 -2.58 3.17 17.29
N ARG A 385 -2.14 3.85 18.35
CA ARG A 385 -1.29 5.04 18.27
C ARG A 385 0.09 4.72 17.68
N ALA A 386 0.72 3.62 18.12
CA ALA A 386 1.99 3.17 17.58
C ALA A 386 1.89 2.83 16.08
N MET A 387 0.82 2.13 15.69
CA MET A 387 0.58 1.78 14.30
C MET A 387 0.25 2.99 13.43
N SER A 388 -0.41 4.03 13.94
CA SER A 388 -0.61 5.28 13.20
C SER A 388 0.71 5.98 12.87
N ILE A 389 1.67 6.03 13.79
CA ILE A 389 3.01 6.59 13.54
C ILE A 389 3.76 5.71 12.52
N PHE A 390 3.67 4.39 12.67
CA PHE A 390 4.25 3.44 11.72
C PHE A 390 3.69 3.63 10.30
N MET A 391 2.37 3.77 10.17
CA MET A 391 1.72 4.05 8.89
C MET A 391 2.10 5.42 8.33
N PHE A 392 2.25 6.44 9.18
CA PHE A 392 2.74 7.76 8.74
C PHE A 392 4.16 7.68 8.16
N ILE A 393 5.06 6.89 8.75
CA ILE A 393 6.41 6.67 8.20
C ILE A 393 6.31 6.11 6.77
N PHE A 394 5.63 4.99 6.58
CA PHE A 394 5.65 4.29 5.28
C PHE A 394 4.70 4.87 4.23
N MET A 395 3.55 5.42 4.64
CA MET A 395 2.56 5.99 3.70
C MET A 395 2.70 7.50 3.55
N GLY A 396 3.24 8.18 4.56
CA GLY A 396 3.33 9.63 4.61
C GLY A 396 4.66 10.22 4.18
N LEU A 397 5.78 9.51 4.38
CA LEU A 397 7.07 9.93 3.84
C LEU A 397 7.30 9.44 2.41
N ALA A 398 6.65 8.34 1.99
CA ALA A 398 6.76 7.82 0.62
C ALA A 398 6.49 8.86 -0.48
N PRO A 399 5.52 9.78 -0.37
CA PRO A 399 5.23 10.75 -1.44
C PRO A 399 6.31 11.83 -1.52
N LEU A 400 6.84 12.26 -0.37
CA LEU A 400 7.97 13.19 -0.29
C LEU A 400 9.22 12.54 -0.91
N SER A 401 9.44 11.27 -0.60
CA SER A 401 10.51 10.46 -1.20
C SER A 401 10.33 10.32 -2.72
N ALA A 402 9.12 10.05 -3.20
CA ALA A 402 8.81 9.90 -4.62
C ALA A 402 9.00 11.23 -5.39
N ALA A 403 8.55 12.35 -4.82
CA ALA A 403 8.78 13.67 -5.38
C ALA A 403 10.28 14.00 -5.46
N GLY A 404 11.04 13.71 -4.39
CA GLY A 404 12.49 13.86 -4.37
C GLY A 404 13.17 13.00 -5.44
N ALA A 405 12.78 11.73 -5.58
CA ALA A 405 13.33 10.83 -6.59
C ALA A 405 13.01 11.27 -8.02
N GLY A 406 11.78 11.74 -8.27
CA GLY A 406 11.38 12.29 -9.57
C GLY A 406 12.20 13.51 -9.97
N TRP A 407 12.45 14.42 -9.01
CA TRP A 407 13.35 15.57 -9.25
C TRP A 407 14.79 15.11 -9.51
N VAL A 408 15.30 14.17 -8.73
CA VAL A 408 16.66 13.63 -8.90
C VAL A 408 16.83 13.00 -10.29
N LEU A 409 15.84 12.30 -10.83
CA LEU A 409 15.86 11.74 -12.19
C LEU A 409 15.97 12.78 -13.31
N THR A 410 15.73 14.07 -13.04
CA THR A 410 15.97 15.14 -14.04
C THR A 410 17.44 15.48 -14.21
N VAL A 411 18.28 15.14 -13.23
CA VAL A 411 19.71 15.47 -13.20
C VAL A 411 20.63 14.26 -13.22
N ILE A 412 20.15 13.08 -12.81
CA ILE A 412 20.90 11.82 -12.88
C ILE A 412 20.12 10.76 -13.66
N SER A 413 20.86 9.79 -14.21
CA SER A 413 20.26 8.65 -14.90
C SER A 413 19.55 7.69 -13.93
N LEU A 414 18.59 6.93 -14.45
CA LEU A 414 17.91 5.86 -13.72
C LEU A 414 18.89 4.85 -13.10
N SER A 415 19.96 4.52 -13.82
CA SER A 415 20.99 3.59 -13.33
C SER A 415 21.73 4.15 -12.11
N GLN A 416 22.03 5.45 -12.11
CA GLN A 416 22.65 6.14 -10.98
C GLN A 416 21.71 6.25 -9.79
N LEU A 417 20.39 6.42 -10.02
CA LEU A 417 19.40 6.43 -8.94
C LEU A 417 19.36 5.08 -8.21
N PHE A 418 19.32 3.96 -8.93
CA PHE A 418 19.35 2.63 -8.31
C PHE A 418 20.67 2.35 -7.59
N LEU A 419 21.81 2.67 -8.22
CA LEU A 419 23.12 2.50 -7.61
C LEU A 419 23.25 3.35 -6.33
N GLY A 420 22.91 4.64 -6.41
CA GLY A 420 22.94 5.57 -5.28
C GLY A 420 21.98 5.17 -4.16
N GLY A 421 20.74 4.80 -4.49
CA GLY A 421 19.76 4.32 -3.52
C GLY A 421 20.22 3.06 -2.79
N GLY A 422 20.81 2.10 -3.52
CA GLY A 422 21.40 0.90 -2.92
C GLY A 422 22.58 1.20 -2.00
N ILE A 423 23.49 2.10 -2.42
CA ILE A 423 24.63 2.54 -1.60
C ILE A 423 24.14 3.24 -0.33
N ILE A 424 23.18 4.16 -0.44
CA ILE A 424 22.59 4.87 0.69
C ILE A 424 21.99 3.87 1.69
N LEU A 425 21.27 2.84 1.21
CA LEU A 425 20.71 1.82 2.10
C LEU A 425 21.79 1.04 2.85
N VAL A 426 22.83 0.59 2.15
CA VAL A 426 23.95 -0.13 2.76
C VAL A 426 24.66 0.75 3.78
N VAL A 427 24.88 2.03 3.45
CA VAL A 427 25.51 3.00 4.35
C VAL A 427 24.63 3.23 5.58
N PHE A 428 23.33 3.44 5.44
CA PHE A 428 22.42 3.61 6.58
C PHE A 428 22.38 2.36 7.47
N ALA A 429 22.27 1.17 6.88
CA ALA A 429 22.31 -0.09 7.62
C ALA A 429 23.64 -0.26 8.38
N THR A 430 24.76 0.05 7.73
CA THR A 430 26.11 -0.06 8.33
C THR A 430 26.33 0.97 9.44
N LEU A 431 25.97 2.23 9.22
CA LEU A 431 26.06 3.27 10.23
C LEU A 431 25.16 2.96 11.42
N ALA A 432 23.93 2.51 11.18
CA ALA A 432 23.04 2.07 12.25
C ALA A 432 23.61 0.86 13.01
N TYR A 433 24.27 -0.07 12.32
CA TYR A 433 24.92 -1.22 12.95
C TYR A 433 26.11 -0.85 13.84
N LEU A 434 26.92 0.12 13.40
CA LEU A 434 28.14 0.53 14.09
C LEU A 434 27.88 1.56 15.20
N LEU A 435 26.97 2.52 14.97
CA LEU A 435 26.81 3.71 15.80
C LEU A 435 25.61 3.65 16.75
N THR A 436 24.72 2.65 16.63
CA THR A 436 23.50 2.58 17.45
C THR A 436 23.35 1.23 18.13
N PRO A 437 22.61 1.17 19.26
CA PRO A 437 22.32 -0.11 19.92
C PRO A 437 21.25 -0.93 19.19
N ILE A 438 20.80 -0.53 17.98
CA ILE A 438 19.77 -1.27 17.21
C ILE A 438 20.16 -2.75 17.09
N ARG A 439 21.42 -3.05 16.79
CA ARG A 439 21.93 -4.45 16.69
C ARG A 439 21.73 -5.29 17.96
N SER A 440 21.51 -4.69 19.13
CA SER A 440 21.27 -5.42 20.38
C SER A 440 19.78 -5.63 20.71
N ILE A 441 18.87 -5.04 19.92
CA ILE A 441 17.43 -5.13 20.17
C ILE A 441 16.97 -6.58 19.99
N SER A 442 16.54 -7.21 21.08
CA SER A 442 15.98 -8.55 21.09
C SER A 442 14.49 -8.55 20.71
N SER A 443 13.98 -9.71 20.30
CA SER A 443 12.56 -9.93 20.03
C SER A 443 11.71 -10.27 21.26
N ASP A 444 12.33 -10.37 22.44
CA ASP A 444 11.69 -10.85 23.68
C ASP A 444 11.61 -9.79 24.80
N ASN A 445 12.25 -8.63 24.65
CA ASN A 445 12.21 -7.58 25.67
C ASN A 445 10.87 -6.83 25.64
N ALA A 446 9.88 -7.35 26.36
CA ALA A 446 8.76 -6.54 26.84
C ALA A 446 9.30 -5.42 27.75
N PRO A 447 8.71 -4.22 27.75
CA PRO A 447 9.07 -3.19 28.72
C PRO A 447 8.90 -3.76 30.13
N GLN A 448 9.96 -3.69 30.95
CA GLN A 448 9.83 -3.95 32.38
C GLN A 448 8.89 -2.87 32.93
N PRO A 449 7.84 -3.24 33.70
CA PRO A 449 7.02 -2.23 34.38
C PRO A 449 7.95 -1.39 35.28
N GLN A 450 7.95 -0.08 35.05
CA GLN A 450 8.57 0.89 35.95
C GLN A 450 7.74 1.01 37.23
#